data_AF-T5KBQ6-F1
#
_entry.id   AF-T5KBQ6-F1
#
_cell.length_a   1.000
_cell.length_b   1.000
_cell.length_c   1.000
_cell.angle_alpha   90.00
_cell.angle_beta   90.00
_cell.angle_gamma   90.00
#
_symmetry.space_group_name_H-M   'P 1'
#
loop_
_entity.id
_entity.type
_entity.pdbx_description
1 polymer ?
#
loop_
_entity_poly.entity_id
_entity_poly.type
_entity_poly.pdbx_seq_one_letter_code
_entity_poly.pdbx_strand_id
1 'polypeptide(L)'
;VLPWTGSLGFWHAWGAAAPEALARAGALLRRRDWSAAALSDAGRFTPQVLASGGPHNAWAPLPAEAQIAYGAHGRVAGALQASTVGGEGLRVLAGLAAGWFFGANTAGIPVYDATTGVTFDGVETDGRVNRNSGAESTIHGLLTMQLLDANRDVADLATSITGLTANTGPRVIEAETARLSPGCVVERPDGGAWTGEGNLSGGAY
;
A
#
# COMPACT_ATOMS: atom_id res chain seq x y z
N VAL A 1 9.21 8.09 2.72
CA VAL A 1 9.37 7.12 3.81
C VAL A 1 10.09 5.92 3.23
N LEU A 2 11.25 5.55 3.77
CA LEU A 2 12.08 4.44 3.30
C LEU A 2 11.94 3.28 4.29
N PRO A 3 11.18 2.23 4.00
CA PRO A 3 10.89 1.14 4.95
C PRO A 3 11.96 0.07 5.05
N TRP A 4 12.99 0.10 4.20
CA TRP A 4 14.17 -0.74 4.37
C TRP A 4 15.42 0.14 4.36
N THR A 5 16.25 0.01 5.40
CA THR A 5 17.46 0.84 5.55
C THR A 5 18.60 0.42 4.62
N GLY A 6 18.46 -0.72 3.93
CA GLY A 6 19.46 -1.23 3.00
C GLY A 6 19.25 -0.83 1.54
N SER A 7 18.14 -0.18 1.18
CA SER A 7 17.88 0.29 -0.19
C SER A 7 16.99 1.52 -0.21
N LEU A 8 17.28 2.39 -1.18
CA LEU A 8 16.43 3.54 -1.47
C LEU A 8 15.27 3.18 -2.41
N GLY A 9 15.41 2.11 -3.18
CA GLY A 9 14.44 1.62 -4.16
C GLY A 9 13.41 0.63 -3.61
N PHE A 10 13.55 0.20 -2.36
CA PHE A 10 12.67 -0.80 -1.76
C PHE A 10 11.74 -0.19 -0.69
N TRP A 11 10.44 -0.35 -0.90
CA TRP A 11 9.42 -0.10 0.11
C TRP A 11 8.76 -1.42 0.54
N HIS A 12 8.60 -1.60 1.86
CA HIS A 12 7.86 -2.70 2.45
C HIS A 12 6.86 -2.19 3.48
N ALA A 13 5.70 -2.82 3.56
CA ALA A 13 4.62 -2.43 4.46
C ALA A 13 4.94 -2.55 5.96
N TRP A 14 6.03 -3.21 6.39
CA TRP A 14 6.42 -3.21 7.81
C TRP A 14 6.64 -1.78 8.32
N GLY A 15 7.03 -0.85 7.44
CA GLY A 15 7.15 0.57 7.75
C GLY A 15 5.88 1.40 7.45
N ALA A 16 4.72 0.78 7.18
CA ALA A 16 3.52 1.49 6.74
C ALA A 16 2.94 2.45 7.80
N ALA A 17 3.27 2.26 9.09
CA ALA A 17 2.88 3.17 10.17
C ALA A 17 3.80 4.40 10.33
N ALA A 18 4.97 4.42 9.67
CA ALA A 18 5.92 5.52 9.79
C ALA A 18 5.36 6.90 9.37
N PRO A 19 4.54 7.04 8.30
CA PRO A 19 3.93 8.32 7.95
C PRO A 19 3.00 8.87 9.04
N GLU A 20 2.17 8.01 9.65
CA GLU A 20 1.30 8.39 10.77
C GLU A 20 2.12 8.89 11.97
N ALA A 21 3.16 8.13 12.34
CA ALA A 21 4.05 8.49 13.43
C ALA A 21 4.77 9.83 13.18
N LEU A 22 5.28 10.04 11.96
CA LEU A 22 5.93 11.28 11.55
C LEU A 22 4.97 12.47 11.58
N ALA A 23 3.71 12.29 11.15
CA ALA A 23 2.72 13.35 11.20
C ALA A 23 2.34 13.72 12.64
N ARG A 24 2.09 12.73 13.51
CA ARG A 24 1.77 12.96 14.94
C ARG A 24 2.93 13.60 15.68
N ALA A 25 4.11 12.99 15.61
CA ALA A 25 5.30 13.50 16.28
C ALA A 25 5.74 14.85 15.71
N GLY A 26 5.62 15.03 14.39
CA GLY A 26 5.89 16.29 13.70
C GLY A 26 5.03 17.43 14.22
N ALA A 27 3.72 17.20 14.39
CA ALA A 27 2.81 18.18 14.98
C ALA A 27 3.15 18.48 16.44
N LEU A 28 3.35 17.44 17.27
CA LEU A 28 3.63 17.58 18.70
C LEU A 28 4.95 18.32 18.98
N LEU A 29 6.01 17.96 18.26
CA LEU A 29 7.35 18.50 18.44
C LEU A 29 7.63 19.71 17.54
N ARG A 30 6.64 20.18 16.78
CA ARG A 30 6.75 21.29 15.82
C ARG A 30 7.86 21.08 14.77
N ARG A 31 8.05 19.83 14.34
CA ARG A 31 9.02 19.42 13.31
C ARG A 31 8.38 19.44 11.93
N ARG A 32 8.48 20.59 11.26
CA ARG A 32 7.90 20.81 9.92
C ARG A 32 8.40 19.83 8.87
N ASP A 33 9.66 19.41 8.97
CA ASP A 33 10.28 18.42 8.10
C ASP A 33 9.61 17.04 8.22
N TRP A 34 9.20 16.64 9.42
CA TRP A 34 8.50 15.37 9.63
C TRP A 34 7.06 15.41 9.13
N SER A 35 6.36 16.50 9.40
CA SER A 35 5.02 16.72 8.85
C SER A 35 5.04 16.77 7.31
N ALA A 36 6.05 17.40 6.71
CA ALA A 36 6.23 17.44 5.26
C ALA A 36 6.51 16.05 4.67
N ALA A 37 7.30 15.22 5.36
CA ALA A 37 7.55 13.84 4.93
C ALA A 37 6.27 12.99 4.94
N ALA A 38 5.46 13.10 5.99
CA ALA A 38 4.18 12.40 6.06
C ALA A 38 3.17 12.89 5.01
N LEU A 39 3.11 14.21 4.78
CA LEU A 39 2.29 14.81 3.73
C LEU A 39 2.72 14.30 2.34
N SER A 40 4.02 14.21 2.08
CA SER A 40 4.52 13.69 0.81
C SER A 40 4.21 12.21 0.63
N ASP A 41 4.26 11.41 1.69
CA ASP A 41 3.88 9.99 1.62
C ASP A 41 2.40 9.84 1.29
N ALA A 42 1.53 10.50 2.06
CA ALA A 42 0.08 10.45 1.87
C ALA A 42 -0.37 11.03 0.53
N GLY A 43 0.23 12.14 0.10
CA GLY A 43 -0.18 12.86 -1.11
C GLY A 43 0.45 12.36 -2.42
N ARG A 44 1.49 11.52 -2.37
CA ARG A 44 2.17 11.00 -3.57
C ARG A 44 2.20 9.49 -3.62
N PHE A 45 2.67 8.84 -2.56
CA PHE A 45 2.86 7.41 -2.57
C PHE A 45 1.54 6.64 -2.39
N THR A 46 0.64 7.09 -1.53
CA THR A 46 -0.70 6.47 -1.39
C THR A 46 -1.51 6.45 -2.71
N PRO A 47 -1.61 7.55 -3.48
CA PRO A 47 -2.23 7.51 -4.81
C PRO A 47 -1.58 6.51 -5.76
N GLN A 48 -0.24 6.39 -5.76
CA GLN A 48 0.48 5.42 -6.59
C GLN A 48 0.13 3.98 -6.18
N VAL A 49 0.06 3.69 -4.88
CA VAL A 49 -0.37 2.39 -4.35
C VAL A 49 -1.80 2.06 -4.79
N LEU A 50 -2.74 3.01 -4.65
CA LEU A 50 -4.13 2.85 -5.08
C LEU A 50 -4.23 2.59 -6.60
N ALA A 51 -3.53 3.39 -7.40
CA ALA A 51 -3.51 3.26 -8.86
C ALA A 51 -2.85 1.97 -9.35
N SER A 52 -2.12 1.27 -8.49
CA SER A 52 -1.42 0.00 -8.78
C SER A 52 -2.13 -1.22 -8.21
N GLY A 53 -3.38 -1.04 -7.75
CA GLY A 53 -4.27 -2.11 -7.31
C GLY A 53 -4.30 -2.39 -5.83
N GLY A 54 -3.58 -1.60 -5.02
CA GLY A 54 -3.74 -1.64 -3.57
C GLY A 54 -2.45 -1.84 -2.80
N PRO A 55 -2.56 -2.14 -1.50
CA PRO A 55 -1.46 -2.12 -0.53
C PRO A 55 -0.63 -3.41 -0.57
N HIS A 56 0.02 -3.66 -1.71
CA HIS A 56 1.00 -4.75 -1.88
C HIS A 56 2.09 -4.66 -0.82
N ASN A 57 2.49 -5.78 -0.23
CA ASN A 57 3.41 -5.83 0.90
C ASN A 57 4.80 -5.28 0.56
N ALA A 58 5.23 -5.47 -0.69
CA ALA A 58 6.53 -5.05 -1.19
C ALA A 58 6.43 -4.20 -2.45
N TRP A 59 7.37 -3.28 -2.61
CA TRP A 59 7.55 -2.41 -3.77
C TRP A 59 9.03 -2.31 -4.08
N ALA A 60 9.48 -3.02 -5.12
CA ALA A 60 10.89 -3.31 -5.31
C ALA A 60 11.37 -3.29 -6.78
N PRO A 61 11.10 -2.29 -7.64
CA PRO A 61 10.34 -1.04 -7.52
C PRO A 61 8.88 -1.16 -7.99
N LEU A 62 8.49 -2.38 -8.38
CA LEU A 62 7.14 -2.76 -8.78
C LEU A 62 6.39 -3.33 -7.58
N PRO A 63 5.04 -3.26 -7.57
CA PRO A 63 4.26 -3.98 -6.59
C PRO A 63 4.58 -5.47 -6.64
N ALA A 64 4.86 -6.04 -5.47
CA ALA A 64 5.19 -7.44 -5.29
C ALA A 64 4.56 -7.96 -3.99
N GLU A 65 4.50 -9.29 -3.89
CA GLU A 65 3.91 -10.00 -2.75
C GLU A 65 2.41 -9.72 -2.56
N ALA A 66 1.82 -10.36 -1.55
CA ALA A 66 0.41 -10.21 -1.24
C ALA A 66 0.08 -8.77 -0.78
N GLN A 67 -1.16 -8.35 -0.98
CA GLN A 67 -1.74 -7.22 -0.27
C GLN A 67 -2.11 -7.63 1.14
N ILE A 68 -1.99 -6.73 2.10
CA ILE A 68 -2.01 -7.09 3.53
C ILE A 68 -2.62 -5.99 4.40
N ALA A 69 -3.24 -6.41 5.51
CA ALA A 69 -4.01 -5.53 6.38
C ALA A 69 -3.21 -4.37 6.99
N TYR A 70 -1.98 -4.60 7.47
CA TYR A 70 -1.16 -3.53 8.04
C TYR A 70 -0.65 -2.55 6.98
N GLY A 71 -0.42 -3.02 5.76
CA GLY A 71 -0.16 -2.18 4.59
C GLY A 71 -1.35 -1.27 4.29
N ALA A 72 -2.56 -1.81 4.30
CA ALA A 72 -3.80 -1.05 4.10
C ALA A 72 -4.03 -0.02 5.23
N HIS A 73 -3.99 -0.46 6.49
CA HIS A 73 -4.18 0.39 7.66
C HIS A 73 -3.20 1.57 7.68
N GLY A 74 -1.91 1.33 7.40
CA GLY A 74 -0.90 2.41 7.40
C GLY A 74 -1.20 3.51 6.37
N ARG A 75 -1.77 3.15 5.21
CA ARG A 75 -2.23 4.14 4.21
C ARG A 75 -3.39 4.99 4.72
N VAL A 76 -4.36 4.36 5.39
CA VAL A 76 -5.53 5.05 5.98
C VAL A 76 -5.09 5.99 7.09
N ALA A 77 -4.35 5.47 8.08
CA ALA A 77 -3.94 6.22 9.26
C ALA A 77 -2.98 7.37 8.90
N GLY A 78 -2.02 7.11 8.02
CA GLY A 78 -1.09 8.13 7.52
C GLY A 78 -1.81 9.27 6.78
N ALA A 79 -2.75 8.93 5.89
CA ALA A 79 -3.51 9.92 5.13
C ALA A 79 -4.45 10.76 6.03
N LEU A 80 -5.15 10.12 6.98
CA LEU A 80 -5.99 10.85 7.95
C LEU A 80 -5.17 11.77 8.84
N GLN A 81 -4.03 11.31 9.34
CA GLN A 81 -3.21 12.16 10.18
C GLN A 81 -2.63 13.34 9.39
N ALA A 82 -2.19 13.12 8.14
CA ALA A 82 -1.70 14.18 7.27
C ALA A 82 -2.81 15.16 6.84
N SER A 83 -4.08 14.75 6.80
CA SER A 83 -5.20 15.63 6.42
C SER A 83 -5.38 16.83 7.36
N THR A 84 -4.92 16.71 8.61
CA THR A 84 -4.95 17.82 9.59
C THR A 84 -4.20 19.07 9.14
N VAL A 85 -3.24 18.92 8.22
CA VAL A 85 -2.47 20.03 7.62
C VAL A 85 -2.59 20.08 6.09
N GLY A 86 -2.86 18.94 5.44
CA GLY A 86 -2.90 18.80 3.98
C GLY A 86 -4.28 18.93 3.34
N GLY A 87 -5.34 19.03 4.16
CA GLY A 87 -6.71 19.27 3.69
C GLY A 87 -7.49 18.02 3.27
N GLU A 88 -8.70 18.27 2.76
CA GLU A 88 -9.75 17.27 2.54
C GLU A 88 -9.38 16.19 1.51
N GLY A 89 -8.57 16.51 0.49
CA GLY A 89 -8.15 15.54 -0.52
C GLY A 89 -7.44 14.31 0.08
N LEU A 90 -6.75 14.46 1.22
CA LEU A 90 -6.13 13.33 1.92
C LEU A 90 -7.14 12.45 2.66
N ARG A 91 -8.28 13.01 3.07
CA ARG A 91 -9.38 12.22 3.64
C ARG A 91 -10.04 11.35 2.58
N VAL A 92 -10.16 11.85 1.35
CA VAL A 92 -10.61 11.07 0.19
C VAL A 92 -9.65 9.90 -0.04
N LEU A 93 -8.33 10.13 -0.05
CA LEU A 93 -7.34 9.06 -0.19
C LEU A 93 -7.44 8.02 0.96
N ALA A 94 -7.71 8.47 2.18
CA ALA A 94 -7.92 7.56 3.31
C ALA A 94 -9.14 6.67 3.11
N GLY A 95 -10.26 7.21 2.61
CA GLY A 95 -11.48 6.44 2.35
C GLY A 95 -11.29 5.43 1.21
N LEU A 96 -10.62 5.85 0.14
CA LEU A 96 -10.25 4.95 -0.96
C LEU A 96 -9.34 3.80 -0.49
N ALA A 97 -8.35 4.09 0.36
CA ALA A 97 -7.48 3.06 0.95
C ALA A 97 -8.24 2.14 1.91
N ALA A 98 -9.16 2.67 2.70
CA ALA A 98 -9.97 1.90 3.64
C ALA A 98 -10.97 0.96 2.92
N GLY A 99 -11.39 1.32 1.70
CA GLY A 99 -12.22 0.47 0.86
C GLY A 99 -11.65 -0.94 0.64
N TRP A 100 -10.33 -1.11 0.73
CA TRP A 100 -9.67 -2.41 0.65
C TRP A 100 -10.26 -3.45 1.61
N PHE A 101 -10.60 -3.03 2.84
CA PHE A 101 -11.19 -3.91 3.85
C PHE A 101 -12.59 -4.41 3.47
N PHE A 102 -13.32 -3.63 2.66
CA PHE A 102 -14.69 -3.89 2.24
C PHE A 102 -14.79 -4.50 0.82
N GLY A 103 -13.66 -4.86 0.22
CA GLY A 103 -13.63 -5.53 -1.09
C GLY A 103 -13.15 -4.66 -2.25
N ALA A 104 -12.75 -3.41 -2.02
CA ALA A 104 -12.02 -2.61 -3.02
C ALA A 104 -10.55 -3.07 -3.11
N ASN A 105 -10.36 -4.35 -3.39
CA ASN A 105 -9.08 -5.04 -3.51
C ASN A 105 -9.08 -5.92 -4.77
N THR A 106 -7.94 -6.52 -5.10
CA THR A 106 -7.81 -7.32 -6.33
C THR A 106 -8.67 -8.59 -6.37
N ALA A 107 -9.17 -9.05 -5.21
CA ALA A 107 -10.09 -10.18 -5.15
C ALA A 107 -11.56 -9.78 -5.33
N GLY A 108 -11.90 -8.49 -5.13
CA GLY A 108 -13.29 -8.04 -5.08
C GLY A 108 -14.07 -8.62 -3.88
N ILE A 109 -13.36 -9.09 -2.84
CA ILE A 109 -13.94 -9.80 -1.69
C ILE A 109 -13.59 -9.04 -0.41
N PRO A 110 -14.56 -8.74 0.47
CA PRO A 110 -14.27 -8.16 1.77
C PRO A 110 -13.29 -9.01 2.58
N VAL A 111 -12.32 -8.35 3.20
CA VAL A 111 -11.34 -8.98 4.11
C VAL A 111 -11.62 -8.65 5.57
N TYR A 112 -12.55 -7.74 5.86
CA TYR A 112 -13.10 -7.48 7.18
C TYR A 112 -14.54 -7.98 7.29
N ASP A 113 -14.86 -8.70 8.37
CA ASP A 113 -16.22 -9.09 8.73
C ASP A 113 -16.75 -8.21 9.87
N ALA A 114 -17.71 -7.34 9.55
CA ALA A 114 -18.32 -6.43 10.51
C ALA A 114 -19.14 -7.13 11.61
N THR A 115 -19.56 -8.38 11.41
CA THR A 115 -20.34 -9.14 12.40
C THR A 115 -19.46 -9.67 13.52
N THR A 116 -18.24 -10.07 13.18
CA THR A 116 -17.33 -10.78 14.09
C THR A 116 -16.09 -9.97 14.47
N GLY A 117 -15.76 -8.94 13.70
CA GLY A 117 -14.50 -8.18 13.82
C GLY A 117 -13.30 -8.91 13.21
N VAL A 118 -13.48 -10.11 12.64
CA VAL A 118 -12.41 -10.88 11.99
C VAL A 118 -11.86 -10.10 10.80
N THR A 119 -10.53 -10.11 10.67
CA THR A 119 -9.83 -9.51 9.52
C THR A 119 -8.85 -10.51 8.93
N PHE A 120 -9.05 -10.84 7.67
CA PHE A 120 -8.18 -11.72 6.91
C PHE A 120 -6.81 -11.08 6.64
N ASP A 121 -5.76 -11.90 6.59
CA ASP A 121 -4.37 -11.47 6.42
C ASP A 121 -4.20 -10.59 5.17
N GLY A 122 -4.85 -10.98 4.07
CA GLY A 122 -5.00 -10.14 2.90
C GLY A 122 -5.27 -10.89 1.60
N VAL A 123 -4.74 -10.38 0.50
CA VAL A 123 -5.04 -10.86 -0.87
C VAL A 123 -3.74 -11.22 -1.58
N GLU A 124 -3.63 -12.48 -1.97
CA GLU A 124 -2.48 -13.02 -2.69
C GLU A 124 -2.33 -12.42 -4.09
N THR A 125 -1.14 -12.55 -4.68
CA THR A 125 -0.84 -12.04 -6.03
C THR A 125 -1.67 -12.68 -7.13
N ASP A 126 -2.23 -13.87 -6.87
CA ASP A 126 -3.15 -14.58 -7.77
C ASP A 126 -4.63 -14.16 -7.60
N GLY A 127 -4.91 -13.20 -6.71
CA GLY A 127 -6.27 -12.70 -6.44
C GLY A 127 -7.04 -13.51 -5.41
N ARG A 128 -6.45 -14.53 -4.77
CA ARG A 128 -7.10 -15.29 -3.71
C ARG A 128 -7.02 -14.55 -2.37
N VAL A 129 -8.11 -14.53 -1.61
CA VAL A 129 -8.09 -14.07 -0.22
C VAL A 129 -7.41 -15.11 0.67
N ASN A 130 -6.39 -14.69 1.42
CA ASN A 130 -5.81 -15.47 2.49
C ASN A 130 -6.69 -15.33 3.74
N ARG A 131 -7.48 -16.37 4.03
CA ARG A 131 -8.47 -16.38 5.12
C ARG A 131 -7.88 -16.63 6.52
N ASN A 132 -6.56 -16.72 6.63
CA ASN A 132 -5.91 -16.66 7.94
C ASN A 132 -6.27 -15.32 8.60
N SER A 133 -6.39 -15.32 9.92
CA SER A 133 -6.74 -14.13 10.69
C SER A 133 -5.92 -14.13 11.97
N GLY A 134 -4.68 -13.68 11.85
CA GLY A 134 -3.77 -13.54 12.98
C GLY A 134 -4.06 -12.30 13.84
N ALA A 135 -3.29 -12.13 14.91
CA ALA A 135 -3.36 -10.93 15.74
C ALA A 135 -3.03 -9.66 14.93
N GLU A 136 -2.03 -9.73 14.05
CA GLU A 136 -1.60 -8.59 13.22
C GLU A 136 -2.74 -8.08 12.33
N SER A 137 -3.33 -8.95 11.50
CA SER A 137 -4.41 -8.56 10.59
C SER A 137 -5.63 -8.04 11.36
N THR A 138 -6.00 -8.71 12.44
CA THR A 138 -7.15 -8.34 13.28
C THR A 138 -6.94 -6.98 13.94
N ILE A 139 -5.76 -6.73 14.53
CA ILE A 139 -5.44 -5.43 15.15
C ILE A 139 -5.51 -4.32 14.11
N HIS A 140 -4.90 -4.52 12.93
CA HIS A 140 -4.86 -3.48 11.90
C HIS A 140 -6.22 -3.24 11.23
N GLY A 141 -7.04 -4.28 11.09
CA GLY A 141 -8.43 -4.15 10.69
C GLY A 141 -9.24 -3.33 11.70
N LEU A 142 -9.20 -3.70 12.98
CA LEU A 142 -9.95 -3.01 14.03
C LEU A 142 -9.47 -1.57 14.26
N LEU A 143 -8.16 -1.30 14.19
CA LEU A 143 -7.64 0.08 14.23
C LEU A 143 -8.19 0.91 13.06
N THR A 144 -8.30 0.31 11.87
CA THR A 144 -8.93 0.98 10.73
C THR A 144 -10.40 1.26 11.02
N MET A 145 -11.15 0.29 11.56
CA MET A 145 -12.57 0.50 11.87
C MET A 145 -12.77 1.61 12.92
N GLN A 146 -11.91 1.68 13.94
CA GLN A 146 -11.94 2.80 14.90
C GLN A 146 -11.70 4.16 14.23
N LEU A 147 -10.82 4.23 13.24
CA LEU A 147 -10.61 5.44 12.44
C LEU A 147 -11.87 5.80 11.64
N LEU A 148 -12.55 4.81 11.05
CA LEU A 148 -13.78 5.03 10.29
C LEU A 148 -14.95 5.46 11.18
N ASP A 149 -15.13 4.83 12.35
CA ASP A 149 -16.15 5.22 13.32
C ASP A 149 -16.00 6.69 13.77
N ALA A 150 -14.76 7.16 13.90
CA ALA A 150 -14.44 8.53 14.24
C ALA A 150 -14.53 9.52 13.05
N ASN A 151 -14.63 9.03 11.80
CA ASN A 151 -14.56 9.83 10.58
C ASN A 151 -15.62 9.37 9.57
N ARG A 152 -16.87 9.77 9.80
CA ARG A 152 -18.03 9.27 9.05
C ARG A 152 -17.97 9.51 7.53
N ASP A 153 -17.45 10.65 7.10
CA ASP A 153 -17.21 10.98 5.68
C ASP A 153 -16.25 9.99 5.01
N VAL A 154 -15.24 9.52 5.74
CA VAL A 154 -14.25 8.54 5.27
C VAL A 154 -14.87 7.14 5.24
N ALA A 155 -15.68 6.80 6.24
CA ALA A 155 -16.42 5.54 6.30
C ALA A 155 -17.45 5.41 5.16
N ASP A 156 -18.21 6.48 4.90
CA ASP A 156 -19.20 6.54 3.83
C ASP A 156 -18.51 6.33 2.47
N LEU A 157 -17.36 6.97 2.24
CA LEU A 157 -16.58 6.75 1.02
C LEU A 157 -16.07 5.29 0.93
N ALA A 158 -15.44 4.79 2.00
CA ALA A 158 -14.85 3.45 2.02
C ALA A 158 -15.88 2.34 1.72
N THR A 159 -17.10 2.49 2.24
CA THR A 159 -18.18 1.50 2.08
C THR A 159 -19.02 1.71 0.81
N SER A 160 -18.89 2.85 0.14
CA SER A 160 -19.57 3.13 -1.13
C SER A 160 -18.95 2.42 -2.34
N ILE A 161 -17.72 1.90 -2.21
CA ILE A 161 -16.99 1.30 -3.33
C ILE A 161 -17.48 -0.14 -3.54
N THR A 162 -18.24 -0.37 -4.61
CA THR A 162 -18.86 -1.67 -4.92
C THR A 162 -18.05 -2.53 -5.89
N GLY A 163 -16.92 -2.02 -6.37
CA GLY A 163 -16.00 -2.76 -7.24
C GLY A 163 -14.94 -1.86 -7.88
N LEU A 164 -13.86 -2.49 -8.34
CA LEU A 164 -12.81 -1.83 -9.11
C LEU A 164 -13.00 -2.15 -10.60
N THR A 165 -13.14 -1.12 -11.45
CA THR A 165 -13.29 -1.31 -12.90
C THR A 165 -11.94 -1.49 -13.59
N ALA A 166 -10.97 -0.65 -13.24
CA ALA A 166 -9.63 -0.67 -13.80
C ALA A 166 -8.66 0.09 -12.89
N ASN A 167 -7.40 -0.30 -12.93
CA ASN A 167 -6.30 0.40 -12.29
C ASN A 167 -5.45 1.04 -13.39
N THR A 168 -5.27 2.37 -13.34
CA THR A 168 -4.43 3.10 -14.29
C THR A 168 -3.19 3.60 -13.57
N GLY A 169 -2.19 2.73 -13.48
CA GLY A 169 -0.92 2.97 -12.77
C GLY A 169 0.31 2.75 -13.65
N PRO A 170 1.49 2.57 -13.03
CA PRO A 170 2.71 2.19 -13.74
C PRO A 170 2.50 0.94 -14.58
N ARG A 171 3.12 0.90 -15.75
CA ARG A 171 3.16 -0.28 -16.62
C ARG A 171 4.58 -0.83 -16.66
N VAL A 172 4.67 -2.15 -16.59
CA VAL A 172 5.93 -2.90 -16.68
C VAL A 172 6.12 -3.34 -18.12
N ILE A 173 7.33 -3.15 -18.62
CA ILE A 173 7.75 -3.69 -19.91
C ILE A 173 9.02 -4.50 -19.63
N GLU A 174 8.93 -5.80 -19.85
CA GLU A 174 10.04 -6.72 -19.66
C GLU A 174 11.07 -6.52 -20.77
N ALA A 175 12.29 -6.11 -20.40
CA ALA A 175 13.34 -5.78 -21.36
C ALA A 175 13.70 -6.98 -22.23
N GLU A 176 13.66 -8.19 -21.65
CA GLU A 176 13.94 -9.44 -22.34
C GLU A 176 12.91 -9.82 -23.41
N THR A 177 11.74 -9.16 -23.41
CA THR A 177 10.69 -9.36 -24.42
C THR A 177 10.85 -8.41 -25.61
N ALA A 178 11.77 -7.46 -25.54
CA ALA A 178 11.99 -6.49 -26.59
C ALA A 178 12.73 -7.09 -27.79
N ARG A 179 12.64 -6.43 -28.95
CA ARG A 179 13.49 -6.75 -30.09
C ARG A 179 14.92 -6.34 -29.77
N LEU A 180 15.81 -7.34 -29.67
CA LEU A 180 17.22 -7.12 -29.38
C LEU A 180 17.95 -6.50 -30.56
N SER A 181 18.86 -5.56 -30.27
CA SER A 181 19.82 -5.05 -31.25
C SER A 181 20.89 -6.11 -31.54
N PRO A 182 21.58 -6.07 -32.71
CA PRO A 182 22.66 -7.01 -33.01
C PRO A 182 23.71 -7.05 -31.89
N GLY A 183 24.00 -8.24 -31.35
CA GLY A 183 24.97 -8.45 -30.28
C GLY A 183 24.41 -8.36 -28.85
N CYS A 184 23.14 -7.97 -28.66
CA CYS A 184 22.49 -8.02 -27.36
C CYS A 184 21.95 -9.43 -27.07
N VAL A 185 22.05 -9.86 -25.81
CA VAL A 185 21.50 -11.12 -25.28
C VAL A 185 20.70 -10.82 -24.02
N VAL A 186 19.77 -11.71 -23.68
CA VAL A 186 19.05 -11.67 -22.40
C VAL A 186 19.94 -12.28 -21.33
N GLU A 187 20.18 -11.54 -20.26
CA GLU A 187 21.00 -11.99 -19.13
C GLU A 187 20.13 -12.42 -17.96
N ARG A 188 20.47 -13.56 -17.35
CA ARG A 188 19.82 -14.08 -16.14
C ARG A 188 20.86 -14.24 -15.04
N PRO A 189 20.88 -13.37 -14.02
CA PRO A 189 21.90 -13.45 -12.98
C PRO A 189 21.83 -14.76 -12.19
N ASP A 190 22.96 -15.43 -12.00
CA ASP A 190 23.06 -16.67 -11.21
C ASP A 190 22.63 -16.49 -9.74
N GLY A 191 22.75 -15.27 -9.22
CA GLY A 191 22.31 -14.89 -7.86
C GLY A 191 20.81 -14.66 -7.71
N GLY A 192 20.03 -14.79 -8.79
CA GLY A 192 18.60 -14.54 -8.83
C GLY A 192 18.24 -13.07 -9.12
N ALA A 193 16.95 -12.75 -8.96
CA ALA A 193 16.39 -11.46 -9.35
C ALA A 193 16.77 -10.29 -8.42
N TRP A 194 17.21 -10.58 -7.19
CA TRP A 194 17.51 -9.56 -6.19
C TRP A 194 18.86 -8.88 -6.46
N THR A 195 18.85 -7.57 -6.61
CA THR A 195 20.05 -6.77 -6.94
C THR A 195 20.74 -6.15 -5.73
N GLY A 196 20.20 -6.36 -4.52
CA GLY A 196 20.59 -5.60 -3.33
C GLY A 196 19.80 -4.31 -3.13
N GLU A 197 19.16 -3.78 -4.19
CA GLU A 197 18.34 -2.57 -4.15
C GLU A 197 16.88 -2.82 -4.54
N GLY A 198 16.62 -3.83 -5.36
CA GLY A 198 15.30 -4.21 -5.83
C GLY A 198 15.31 -5.58 -6.50
N ASN A 199 14.16 -5.99 -7.05
CA ASN A 199 14.00 -7.21 -7.83
C ASN A 199 13.89 -6.87 -9.33
N LEU A 200 14.64 -7.61 -10.15
CA LEU A 200 14.43 -7.68 -11.58
C LEU A 200 13.08 -8.35 -11.85
N SER A 201 12.18 -7.64 -12.53
CA SER A 201 10.97 -8.25 -13.07
C SER A 201 11.37 -9.35 -14.06
N GLY A 202 10.66 -10.48 -14.07
CA GLY A 202 11.01 -11.65 -14.90
C GLY A 202 12.36 -12.35 -14.57
N GLY A 203 13.15 -11.80 -13.64
CA GLY A 203 14.47 -12.30 -13.26
C GLY A 203 15.53 -12.17 -14.37
N ALA A 204 15.33 -11.26 -15.33
CA ALA A 204 16.22 -11.06 -16.48
C ALA A 204 16.29 -9.59 -16.91
N TYR A 205 17.23 -9.25 -17.79
CA TYR A 205 17.32 -7.96 -18.48
C TYR A 205 17.96 -8.08 -19.86
#